data_AF-A0A914Y400-F1
#
_entry.id   AF-A0A914Y400-F1
#
_cell.length_a   1.000
_cell.length_b   1.000
_cell.length_c   1.000
_cell.angle_alpha   90.00
_cell.angle_beta   90.00
_cell.angle_gamma   90.00
#
_symmetry.space_group_name_H-M   'P 1'
#
loop_
_entity.id
_entity.type
_entity.pdbx_description
1 polymer ?
#
loop_
_entity_poly.entity_id
_entity_poly.type
_entity_poly.pdbx_seq_one_letter_code
_entity_poly.pdbx_strand_id
1 'polypeptide(L)'
;MVVPLFETIPDLERGPQIMQEWLDMPEIRQRVRHAQDSVQEVMLGYSDSNKDGGYLTSNWTLYRAEREFAQVFSRRKVRLRLFHGRGGSVGRGGGSSFDAILAQPPGTVNGQIRLTEQGEMIQGRYKDADVGRWHLELFVAATLEASLGSRKGSSNDDEHLAAYGDAMAWMSEQAHQSYRQLVYGNCWPEYRLASFLAQGHAKH
;
A
#
# COMPACT_ATOMS: atom_id res chain seq x y z
N MET A 1 1.13 -4.13 20.43
CA MET A 1 0.12 -4.10 19.35
C MET A 1 0.46 -5.20 18.36
N VAL A 2 -0.53 -5.93 17.85
CA VAL A 2 -0.34 -6.87 16.73
C VAL A 2 -0.65 -6.10 15.45
N VAL A 3 0.10 -6.37 14.37
CA VAL A 3 -0.02 -5.67 13.09
C VAL A 3 -0.32 -6.71 11.99
N PRO A 4 -1.58 -6.85 11.55
CA PRO A 4 -1.93 -7.75 10.44
C PRO A 4 -1.30 -7.28 9.13
N LEU A 5 -0.77 -8.21 8.34
CA LEU A 5 -0.22 -7.98 7.01
C LEU A 5 -1.14 -8.58 5.96
N PHE A 6 -1.56 -7.77 4.99
CA PHE A 6 -2.30 -8.20 3.80
C PHE A 6 -1.41 -8.06 2.58
N GLU A 7 -1.07 -9.18 1.95
CA GLU A 7 0.00 -9.26 0.95
C GLU A 7 -0.42 -9.85 -0.40
N THR A 8 -1.57 -10.50 -0.51
CA THR A 8 -2.12 -11.02 -1.77
C THR A 8 -3.35 -10.23 -2.21
N ILE A 9 -3.77 -10.37 -3.48
CA ILE A 9 -5.00 -9.71 -3.97
C ILE A 9 -6.23 -10.12 -3.14
N PRO A 10 -6.50 -11.42 -2.90
CA PRO A 10 -7.65 -11.83 -2.09
C PRO A 10 -7.56 -11.40 -0.62
N ASP A 11 -6.36 -11.24 -0.09
CA ASP A 11 -6.18 -10.78 1.29
C ASP A 11 -6.43 -9.28 1.43
N LEU A 12 -6.03 -8.49 0.44
CA LEU A 12 -6.32 -7.05 0.40
C LEU A 12 -7.82 -6.79 0.23
N GLU A 13 -8.51 -7.58 -0.62
CA GLU A 13 -9.96 -7.48 -0.82
C GLU A 13 -10.75 -7.84 0.44
N ARG A 14 -10.34 -8.90 1.16
CA ARG A 14 -11.01 -9.34 2.40
C ARG A 14 -10.54 -8.60 3.65
N GLY A 15 -9.39 -7.95 3.59
CA GLY A 15 -8.74 -7.32 4.72
C GLY A 15 -9.63 -6.36 5.51
N PRO A 16 -10.37 -5.44 4.86
CA PRO A 16 -11.30 -4.55 5.56
C PRO A 16 -12.37 -5.30 6.38
N GLN A 17 -12.96 -6.36 5.81
CA GLN A 17 -13.93 -7.20 6.52
C GLN A 17 -13.29 -7.91 7.71
N ILE A 18 -12.12 -8.54 7.50
CA ILE A 18 -11.36 -9.22 8.56
C ILE A 18 -11.06 -8.27 9.72
N MET A 19 -10.60 -7.05 9.42
CA MET A 19 -10.32 -6.04 10.45
C MET A 19 -11.58 -5.54 11.13
N GLN A 20 -12.71 -5.44 10.43
CA GLN A 20 -14.00 -5.12 11.04
C GLN A 20 -14.39 -6.18 12.07
N GLU A 21 -14.38 -7.45 11.68
CA GLU A 21 -14.75 -8.57 12.56
C GLU A 21 -13.82 -8.65 13.78
N TRP A 22 -12.52 -8.48 13.54
CA TRP A 22 -11.50 -8.50 14.60
C TRP A 22 -11.64 -7.33 15.57
N LEU A 23 -11.87 -6.10 15.08
CA LEU A 23 -12.09 -4.92 15.94
C LEU A 23 -13.43 -4.97 16.69
N ASP A 24 -14.39 -5.76 16.21
CA ASP A 24 -15.69 -5.92 16.85
C ASP A 24 -15.65 -6.89 18.04
N MET A 25 -14.62 -7.75 18.14
CA MET A 25 -14.39 -8.62 19.31
C MET A 25 -14.23 -7.76 20.58
N PRO A 26 -15.00 -8.04 21.67
CA PRO A 26 -14.99 -7.21 22.88
C PRO A 26 -13.59 -7.01 23.50
N GLU A 27 -12.79 -8.07 23.55
CA GLU A 27 -11.44 -8.08 24.12
C GLU A 27 -10.48 -7.21 23.29
N ILE A 28 -10.58 -7.32 21.96
CA ILE A 28 -9.78 -6.51 21.03
C ILE A 28 -10.18 -5.04 21.14
N ARG A 29 -11.48 -4.75 21.15
CA ARG A 29 -12.00 -3.38 21.26
C ARG A 29 -11.54 -2.70 22.55
N GLN A 30 -11.62 -3.41 23.68
CA GLN A 30 -11.12 -2.91 24.96
C GLN A 30 -9.60 -2.68 24.91
N ARG A 31 -8.85 -3.65 24.37
CA ARG A 31 -7.39 -3.53 24.25
C ARG A 31 -6.99 -2.34 23.37
N VAL A 32 -7.59 -2.18 22.19
CA VAL A 32 -7.31 -1.06 21.28
C VAL A 32 -7.61 0.28 21.97
N ARG A 33 -8.75 0.37 22.67
CA ARG A 33 -9.15 1.60 23.36
C ARG A 33 -8.21 1.98 24.52
N HIS A 34 -7.85 1.01 25.37
CA HIS A 34 -7.19 1.28 26.65
C HIS A 34 -5.69 1.05 26.66
N ALA A 35 -5.17 0.17 25.79
CA ALA A 35 -3.75 -0.19 25.74
C ALA A 35 -3.04 0.27 24.47
N GLN A 36 -3.76 0.85 23.50
CA GLN A 36 -3.21 1.30 22.21
C GLN A 36 -3.66 2.72 21.85
N ASP A 37 -4.19 3.49 22.81
CA ASP A 37 -4.68 4.86 22.59
C ASP A 37 -5.67 5.00 21.42
N SER A 38 -6.51 3.99 21.24
CA SER A 38 -7.43 3.87 20.10
C SER A 38 -6.74 3.93 18.74
N VAL A 39 -5.48 3.52 18.64
CA VAL A 39 -4.73 3.36 17.39
C VAL A 39 -4.61 1.87 17.07
N GLN A 40 -4.80 1.52 15.81
CA GLN A 40 -4.49 0.18 15.32
C GLN A 40 -3.79 0.27 13.97
N GLU A 41 -2.74 -0.53 13.81
CA GLU A 41 -1.96 -0.61 12.58
C GLU A 41 -2.42 -1.73 11.67
N VAL A 42 -2.29 -1.50 10.36
CA VAL A 42 -2.45 -2.49 9.30
C VAL A 42 -1.28 -2.36 8.33
N MET A 43 -0.61 -3.46 8.02
CA MET A 43 0.50 -3.48 7.08
C MET A 43 0.04 -3.92 5.69
N LEU A 44 0.53 -3.25 4.66
CA LEU A 44 0.20 -3.51 3.26
C LEU A 44 1.43 -4.02 2.51
N GLY A 45 1.30 -5.19 1.88
CA GLY A 45 2.37 -5.85 1.14
C GLY A 45 2.35 -5.53 -0.36
N TYR A 46 3.00 -4.44 -0.78
CA TYR A 46 3.03 -4.02 -2.19
C TYR A 46 3.78 -5.00 -3.11
N SER A 47 4.99 -5.41 -2.73
CA SER A 47 5.80 -6.27 -3.60
C SER A 47 5.18 -7.65 -3.79
N ASP A 48 4.50 -8.19 -2.78
CA ASP A 48 3.91 -9.52 -2.84
C ASP A 48 2.56 -9.48 -3.57
N SER A 49 1.78 -8.41 -3.40
CA SER A 49 0.54 -8.23 -4.18
C SER A 49 0.83 -8.00 -5.66
N ASN A 50 1.93 -7.32 -5.98
CA ASN A 50 2.44 -7.21 -7.35
C ASN A 50 2.80 -8.59 -7.95
N LYS A 51 3.41 -9.49 -7.17
CA LYS A 51 3.75 -10.84 -7.65
C LYS A 51 2.51 -11.70 -7.85
N ASP A 52 1.48 -11.49 -7.05
CA ASP A 52 0.23 -12.25 -7.11
C ASP A 52 -0.67 -11.82 -8.29
N GLY A 53 -0.93 -10.52 -8.41
CA GLY A 53 -1.93 -9.96 -9.33
C GLY A 53 -1.40 -9.13 -10.50
N GLY A 54 -0.10 -8.83 -10.53
CA GLY A 54 0.48 -7.87 -11.47
C GLY A 54 0.29 -6.41 -11.04
N TYR A 55 1.06 -5.50 -11.64
CA TYR A 55 1.21 -4.12 -11.16
C TYR A 55 -0.06 -3.26 -11.15
N LEU A 56 -0.90 -3.34 -12.19
CA LEU A 56 -2.11 -2.51 -12.25
C LEU A 56 -3.13 -2.97 -11.21
N THR A 57 -3.40 -4.28 -11.20
CA THR A 57 -4.33 -4.93 -10.27
C THR A 57 -3.93 -4.68 -8.83
N SER A 58 -2.67 -4.88 -8.48
CA SER A 58 -2.19 -4.68 -7.12
C SER A 58 -2.38 -3.24 -6.62
N ASN A 59 -2.01 -2.24 -7.42
CA ASN A 59 -2.18 -0.83 -7.05
C ASN A 59 -3.66 -0.45 -6.93
N TRP A 60 -4.50 -0.95 -7.83
CA TRP A 60 -5.95 -0.72 -7.76
C TRP A 60 -6.58 -1.36 -6.52
N THR A 61 -6.26 -2.62 -6.24
CA THR A 61 -6.74 -3.34 -5.05
C THR A 61 -6.24 -2.68 -3.76
N LEU A 62 -4.98 -2.24 -3.71
CA LEU A 62 -4.43 -1.49 -2.57
C LEU A 62 -5.20 -0.19 -2.33
N TYR A 63 -5.41 0.62 -3.37
CA TYR A 63 -6.18 1.87 -3.27
C TYR A 63 -7.60 1.61 -2.74
N ARG A 64 -8.28 0.58 -3.26
CA ARG A 64 -9.61 0.16 -2.78
C ARG A 64 -9.60 -0.29 -1.32
N ALA A 65 -8.65 -1.15 -0.95
CA ALA A 65 -8.52 -1.66 0.40
C ALA A 65 -8.22 -0.54 1.41
N GLU A 66 -7.31 0.38 1.09
CA GLU A 66 -6.97 1.54 1.92
C GLU A 66 -8.19 2.41 2.22
N ARG A 67 -9.03 2.68 1.20
CA ARG A 67 -10.30 3.40 1.36
C ARG A 67 -11.27 2.69 2.29
N GLU A 68 -11.44 1.38 2.11
CA GLU A 68 -12.34 0.58 2.92
C GLU A 68 -11.85 0.43 4.36
N PHE A 69 -10.54 0.27 4.58
CA PHE A 69 -9.94 0.35 5.91
C PHE A 69 -10.22 1.68 6.58
N ALA A 70 -10.03 2.81 5.89
CA ALA A 70 -10.31 4.13 6.45
C ALA A 70 -11.78 4.24 6.93
N GLN A 71 -12.73 3.72 6.15
CA GLN A 71 -14.15 3.68 6.53
C GLN A 71 -14.40 2.75 7.74
N VAL A 72 -13.86 1.53 7.73
CA VAL A 72 -14.02 0.53 8.80
C VAL A 72 -13.55 1.08 10.14
N PHE A 73 -12.39 1.74 10.15
CA PHE A 73 -11.76 2.30 11.34
C PHE A 73 -12.47 3.57 11.81
N SER A 74 -12.85 4.46 10.89
CA SER A 74 -13.60 5.68 11.19
C SER A 74 -14.94 5.37 11.88
N ARG A 75 -15.72 4.41 11.37
CA ARG A 75 -16.99 3.97 11.98
C ARG A 75 -16.84 3.48 13.42
N ARG A 76 -15.66 2.92 13.76
CA ARG A 76 -15.35 2.37 15.09
C ARG A 76 -14.65 3.37 16.00
N LYS A 77 -14.39 4.59 15.53
CA LYS A 77 -13.59 5.63 16.23
C LYS A 77 -12.21 5.12 16.64
N VAL A 78 -11.61 4.27 15.81
CA VAL A 78 -10.24 3.80 15.92
C VAL A 78 -9.42 4.53 14.87
N ARG A 79 -8.27 5.07 15.27
CA ARG A 79 -7.36 5.72 14.33
C ARG A 79 -6.56 4.65 13.59
N LEU A 80 -6.74 4.60 12.28
CA LEU A 80 -5.96 3.76 11.37
C LEU A 80 -4.54 4.33 11.23
N ARG A 81 -3.53 3.47 11.32
CA ARG A 81 -2.17 3.78 10.87
C ARG A 81 -1.72 2.72 9.87
N LEU A 82 -1.64 3.08 8.60
CA LEU A 82 -1.11 2.19 7.59
C LEU A 82 0.42 2.06 7.72
N PHE A 83 0.89 0.83 7.59
CA PHE A 83 2.30 0.51 7.47
C PHE A 83 2.58 0.04 6.04
N HIS A 84 3.19 0.91 5.25
CA HIS A 84 3.51 0.63 3.85
C HIS A 84 4.74 -0.26 3.74
N GLY A 85 4.54 -1.50 3.29
CA GLY A 85 5.61 -2.46 3.05
C GLY A 85 6.49 -2.10 1.86
N ARG A 86 7.48 -2.97 1.60
CA ARG A 86 8.47 -2.76 0.55
C ARG A 86 7.83 -2.75 -0.83
N GLY A 87 8.24 -1.80 -1.67
CA GLY A 87 7.98 -1.83 -3.10
C GLY A 87 6.74 -1.08 -3.59
N GLY A 88 6.05 -0.34 -2.71
CA GLY A 88 5.03 0.61 -3.14
C GLY A 88 5.63 1.83 -3.84
N SER A 89 4.78 2.60 -4.55
CA SER A 89 5.14 3.90 -5.14
C SER A 89 5.82 4.83 -4.13
N VAL A 90 5.40 4.77 -2.86
CA VAL A 90 5.96 5.51 -1.73
C VAL A 90 7.46 5.20 -1.49
N GLY A 91 7.90 3.96 -1.77
CA GLY A 91 9.26 3.48 -1.52
C GLY A 91 10.16 3.36 -2.77
N ARG A 92 9.59 3.35 -3.99
CA ARG A 92 10.32 3.00 -5.22
C ARG A 92 10.77 4.15 -6.12
N GLY A 93 10.54 5.41 -5.75
CA GLY A 93 11.17 6.55 -6.46
C GLY A 93 10.78 6.70 -7.94
N GLY A 94 9.66 6.11 -8.39
CA GLY A 94 9.08 6.36 -9.72
C GLY A 94 8.40 7.73 -9.85
N GLY A 95 8.17 8.39 -8.70
CA GLY A 95 7.78 9.78 -8.49
C GLY A 95 8.34 10.23 -7.14
N SER A 96 8.10 11.49 -6.72
CA SER A 96 8.58 11.92 -5.41
C SER A 96 7.82 11.15 -4.31
N SER A 97 8.51 10.72 -3.24
CA SER A 97 7.84 10.09 -2.08
C SER A 97 6.78 11.03 -1.46
N PHE A 98 6.92 12.33 -1.70
CA PHE A 98 5.94 13.37 -1.35
C PHE A 98 4.62 13.18 -2.11
N ASP A 99 4.66 13.11 -3.45
CA ASP A 99 3.45 12.92 -4.27
C ASP A 99 2.75 11.61 -3.96
N ALA A 100 3.52 10.55 -3.70
CA ALA A 100 2.97 9.24 -3.34
C ALA A 100 2.21 9.25 -2.00
N ILE A 101 2.62 10.10 -1.05
CA ILE A 101 1.90 10.29 0.22
C ILE A 101 0.65 11.15 0.00
N LEU A 102 0.74 12.21 -0.80
CA LEU A 102 -0.42 13.04 -1.15
C LEU A 102 -1.49 12.27 -1.93
N ALA A 103 -1.09 11.31 -2.75
CA ALA A 103 -1.98 10.47 -3.54
C ALA A 103 -2.70 9.38 -2.72
N GLN A 104 -2.36 9.22 -1.43
CA GLN A 104 -3.06 8.25 -0.60
C GLN A 104 -4.53 8.65 -0.39
N PRO A 105 -5.43 7.67 -0.24
CA PRO A 105 -6.83 7.99 -0.05
C PRO A 105 -7.11 8.84 1.21
N PRO A 106 -8.16 9.68 1.17
CA PRO A 106 -8.56 10.47 2.33
C PRO A 106 -8.76 9.61 3.59
N GLY A 107 -8.16 10.05 4.71
CA GLY A 107 -8.33 9.39 6.01
C GLY A 107 -7.37 8.23 6.28
N THR A 108 -6.38 7.97 5.43
CA THR A 108 -5.36 6.93 5.66
C THR A 108 -4.10 7.45 6.36
N VAL A 109 -3.74 8.73 6.15
CA VAL A 109 -2.54 9.36 6.71
C VAL A 109 -2.80 9.93 8.11
N ASN A 110 -3.77 10.83 8.29
CA ASN A 110 -4.23 11.36 9.60
C ASN A 110 -3.10 11.71 10.61
N GLY A 111 -2.07 12.40 10.12
CA GLY A 111 -0.91 12.88 10.89
C GLY A 111 0.14 11.81 11.14
N GLN A 112 0.04 10.65 10.49
CA GLN A 112 0.95 9.52 10.69
C GLN A 112 1.34 8.91 9.35
N ILE A 113 2.63 8.59 9.23
CA ILE A 113 3.14 7.76 8.14
C ILE A 113 4.06 6.71 8.73
N ARG A 114 3.95 5.48 8.25
CA ARG A 114 4.89 4.41 8.57
C ARG A 114 5.17 3.63 7.30
N LEU A 115 6.44 3.52 6.93
CA LEU A 115 6.87 2.88 5.69
C LEU A 115 8.16 2.10 5.90
N THR A 116 8.39 1.10 5.06
CA THR A 116 9.64 0.37 4.99
C THR A 116 10.55 1.02 3.97
N GLU A 117 11.66 1.61 4.42
CA GLU A 117 12.75 2.03 3.54
C GLU A 117 13.54 0.81 3.06
N GLN A 118 13.86 0.82 1.76
CA GLN A 118 14.60 -0.25 1.13
C GLN A 118 16.10 -0.11 1.39
N GLY A 119 16.78 -1.23 1.68
CA GLY A 119 18.22 -1.23 1.97
C GLY A 119 19.06 -0.59 0.86
N GLU A 120 18.68 -0.84 -0.39
CA GLU A 120 19.28 -0.23 -1.58
C GLU A 120 19.11 1.29 -1.67
N MET A 121 18.08 1.85 -1.01
CA MET A 121 17.81 3.30 -0.98
C MET A 121 18.55 4.01 0.16
N ILE A 122 18.95 3.27 1.20
CA ILE A 122 19.54 3.86 2.41
C ILE A 122 20.78 4.69 2.10
N GLN A 123 21.68 4.16 1.28
CA GLN A 123 22.91 4.86 0.93
C GLN A 123 22.63 6.15 0.13
N GLY A 124 21.65 6.13 -0.78
CA GLY A 124 21.30 7.31 -1.57
C GLY A 124 20.58 8.39 -0.77
N ARG A 125 19.80 8.00 0.24
CA ARG A 125 18.93 8.90 1.00
C ARG A 125 19.53 9.41 2.32
N TYR A 126 20.44 8.67 2.94
CA TYR A 126 20.89 8.96 4.31
C TYR A 126 22.41 8.95 4.50
N LYS A 127 23.22 8.73 3.45
CA LYS A 127 24.68 8.81 3.56
C LYS A 127 25.16 10.24 3.84
N ASP A 128 24.50 11.22 3.24
CA ASP A 128 24.76 12.64 3.42
C ASP A 128 23.72 13.24 4.37
N ALA A 129 24.16 14.04 5.33
CA ALA A 129 23.30 14.57 6.38
C ALA A 129 22.29 15.59 5.85
N ASP A 130 22.67 16.41 4.86
CA ASP A 130 21.79 17.42 4.28
C ASP A 130 20.73 16.76 3.40
N VAL A 131 21.12 15.75 2.61
CA VAL A 131 20.17 14.94 1.83
C VAL A 131 19.21 14.18 2.74
N GLY A 132 19.71 13.56 3.81
CA GLY A 132 18.89 12.85 4.78
C GLY A 132 17.89 13.75 5.49
N ARG A 133 18.34 14.95 5.90
CA ARG A 133 17.46 15.97 6.47
C ARG A 133 16.36 16.38 5.50
N TRP A 134 16.72 16.70 4.25
CA TRP A 134 15.74 17.07 3.23
C TRP A 134 14.70 15.97 2.98
N HIS A 135 15.13 14.71 2.96
CA HIS A 135 14.23 13.57 2.81
C HIS A 135 13.26 13.41 4.00
N LEU A 136 13.71 13.63 5.23
CA LEU A 136 12.84 13.65 6.40
C LEU A 136 11.88 14.85 6.39
N GLU A 137 12.35 16.03 5.97
CA GLU A 137 11.51 17.23 5.80
C GLU A 137 10.40 16.98 4.78
N LEU A 138 10.69 16.30 3.67
CA LEU A 138 9.69 15.88 2.69
C LEU A 138 8.62 14.97 3.30
N PHE A 139 9.00 13.98 4.10
CA PHE A 139 8.02 13.11 4.77
C PHE A 139 7.11 13.88 5.71
N VAL A 140 7.68 14.79 6.51
CA VAL A 140 6.91 15.62 7.44
C VAL A 140 5.95 16.53 6.66
N ALA A 141 6.46 17.22 5.62
CA ALA A 141 5.66 18.12 4.79
C ALA A 141 4.50 17.37 4.11
N ALA A 142 4.78 16.24 3.45
CA ALA A 142 3.77 15.43 2.78
C ALA A 142 2.71 14.91 3.75
N THR A 143 3.15 14.45 4.94
CA THR A 143 2.23 13.95 5.98
C THR A 143 1.31 15.06 6.46
N LEU A 144 1.83 16.26 6.73
CA LEU A 144 1.02 17.40 7.17
C LEU A 144 0.05 17.83 6.06
N GLU A 145 0.51 17.93 4.83
CA GLU A 145 -0.32 18.35 3.70
C GLU A 145 -1.43 17.33 3.38
N ALA A 146 -1.13 16.04 3.33
CA ALA A 146 -2.14 14.99 3.16
C ALA A 146 -3.17 15.01 4.30
N SER A 147 -2.73 15.26 5.53
CA SER A 147 -3.60 15.24 6.71
C SER A 147 -4.52 16.46 6.81
N LEU A 148 -4.02 17.64 6.44
CA LEU A 148 -4.78 18.90 6.51
C LEU A 148 -5.59 19.14 5.23
N GLY A 149 -5.09 18.71 4.08
CA GLY A 149 -5.74 18.82 2.76
C GLY A 149 -6.85 17.80 2.52
N SER A 150 -6.90 16.72 3.33
CA SER A 150 -7.85 15.62 3.24
C SER A 150 -9.33 16.04 3.08
N ARG A 151 -9.75 17.16 3.69
CA ARG A 151 -11.16 17.61 3.61
C ARG A 151 -11.57 18.13 2.23
N LYS A 152 -10.64 18.71 1.45
CA LYS A 152 -10.86 19.05 0.03
C LYS A 152 -10.54 17.88 -0.90
N GLY A 153 -9.57 17.04 -0.52
CA GLY A 153 -9.22 15.83 -1.28
C GLY A 153 -10.34 14.79 -1.31
N SER A 154 -11.15 14.68 -0.24
CA SER A 154 -12.25 13.71 -0.16
C SER A 154 -13.34 13.90 -1.20
N SER A 155 -13.72 15.13 -1.53
CA SER A 155 -14.73 15.38 -2.56
C SER A 155 -14.20 15.01 -3.95
N ASN A 156 -12.94 15.36 -4.25
CA ASN A 156 -12.34 15.06 -5.54
C ASN A 156 -12.06 13.56 -5.72
N ASP A 157 -11.66 12.85 -4.67
CA ASP A 157 -11.43 11.40 -4.73
C ASP A 157 -12.73 10.62 -4.96
N ASP A 158 -13.84 11.03 -4.35
CA ASP A 158 -15.15 10.45 -4.60
C ASP A 158 -15.66 10.73 -6.02
N GLU A 159 -15.47 11.96 -6.52
CA GLU A 159 -15.80 12.32 -7.91
C GLU A 159 -14.96 11.54 -8.93
N HIS A 160 -13.64 11.41 -8.71
CA HIS A 160 -12.76 10.61 -9.56
C HIS A 160 -13.13 9.14 -9.55
N LEU A 161 -13.47 8.58 -8.38
CA LEU A 161 -13.92 7.19 -8.29
C LEU A 161 -15.24 6.99 -9.04
N ALA A 162 -16.19 7.93 -8.93
CA ALA A 162 -17.44 7.87 -9.65
C ALA A 162 -17.24 7.98 -11.17
N ALA A 163 -16.29 8.79 -11.63
CA ALA A 163 -16.02 9.00 -13.05
C ALA A 163 -15.19 7.87 -13.69
N TYR A 164 -14.19 7.34 -12.97
CA TYR A 164 -13.16 6.46 -13.53
C TYR A 164 -13.09 5.08 -12.87
N GLY A 165 -13.81 4.84 -11.78
CA GLY A 165 -13.72 3.61 -11.00
C GLY A 165 -14.08 2.36 -11.80
N ASP A 166 -15.13 2.41 -12.61
CA ASP A 166 -15.55 1.28 -13.45
C ASP A 166 -14.51 0.96 -14.54
N ALA A 167 -13.91 1.98 -15.14
CA ALA A 167 -12.85 1.81 -16.12
C ALA A 167 -11.59 1.20 -15.47
N MET A 168 -11.21 1.68 -14.27
CA MET A 168 -10.10 1.13 -13.50
C MET A 168 -10.34 -0.32 -13.10
N ALA A 169 -11.56 -0.66 -12.66
CA ALA A 169 -11.95 -2.03 -12.32
C ALA A 169 -11.86 -2.96 -13.53
N TRP A 170 -12.38 -2.51 -14.69
CA TRP A 170 -12.28 -3.28 -15.93
C TRP A 170 -10.83 -3.50 -16.36
N MET A 171 -10.00 -2.45 -16.38
CA MET A 171 -8.59 -2.56 -16.75
C MET A 171 -7.81 -3.45 -15.77
N SER A 172 -8.08 -3.34 -14.46
CA SER A 172 -7.52 -4.19 -13.43
C SER A 172 -7.83 -5.66 -13.69
N GLU A 173 -9.08 -5.99 -14.01
CA GLU A 173 -9.47 -7.37 -14.31
C GLU A 173 -8.75 -7.91 -15.56
N GLN A 174 -8.72 -7.15 -16.65
CA GLN A 174 -8.02 -7.54 -17.88
C GLN A 174 -6.50 -7.73 -17.65
N ALA A 175 -5.89 -6.83 -16.88
CA ALA A 175 -4.48 -6.91 -16.52
C ALA A 175 -4.19 -8.14 -15.64
N HIS A 176 -5.06 -8.43 -14.67
CA HIS A 176 -4.93 -9.59 -13.80
C HIS A 176 -4.97 -10.89 -14.59
N GLN A 177 -5.98 -11.07 -15.45
CA GLN A 177 -6.12 -12.25 -16.29
C GLN A 177 -4.90 -12.46 -17.19
N SER A 178 -4.45 -11.38 -17.85
CA SER A 178 -3.27 -11.41 -18.73
C SER A 178 -1.99 -11.77 -17.96
N TYR A 179 -1.79 -11.17 -16.78
CA TYR A 179 -0.65 -11.46 -15.92
C TYR A 179 -0.66 -12.91 -15.45
N ARG A 180 -1.81 -13.43 -14.99
CA ARG A 180 -1.92 -14.80 -14.50
C ARG A 180 -1.74 -15.83 -15.61
N GLN A 181 -2.34 -15.59 -16.78
CA GLN A 181 -2.17 -16.46 -17.95
C GLN A 181 -0.72 -16.48 -18.41
N LEU A 182 -0.04 -15.34 -18.38
CA LEU A 182 1.39 -15.29 -18.59
C LEU A 182 2.07 -16.09 -17.48
N VAL A 183 2.23 -15.55 -16.28
CA VAL A 183 3.12 -16.08 -15.22
C VAL A 183 2.81 -17.51 -14.76
N TYR A 184 1.53 -17.89 -14.69
CA TYR A 184 1.09 -19.18 -14.12
C TYR A 184 0.42 -20.11 -15.14
N GLY A 185 0.22 -19.65 -16.38
CA GLY A 185 -0.32 -20.49 -17.43
C GLY A 185 0.71 -21.52 -17.93
N ASN A 186 0.24 -22.46 -18.75
CA ASN A 186 1.03 -23.59 -19.24
C ASN A 186 2.16 -23.21 -20.23
N CYS A 187 2.35 -21.92 -20.54
CA CYS A 187 3.33 -21.39 -21.49
C CYS A 187 4.68 -20.99 -20.84
N TRP A 188 4.81 -21.04 -19.51
CA TRP A 188 6.05 -20.67 -18.81
C TRP A 188 7.23 -21.67 -18.75
N PRO A 189 7.09 -22.98 -19.05
CA PRO A 189 8.23 -23.90 -18.98
C PRO A 189 9.41 -23.53 -19.90
N GLU A 190 9.13 -22.97 -21.08
CA GLU A 190 10.15 -22.63 -22.09
C GLU A 190 10.99 -21.41 -21.70
N TYR A 191 10.41 -20.43 -20.99
CA TYR A 191 11.11 -19.22 -20.53
C TYR A 191 12.00 -19.46 -19.30
N ARG A 192 11.72 -20.51 -18.52
CA ARG A 192 12.54 -20.85 -17.33
C ARG A 192 13.97 -21.22 -17.73
N LEU A 193 14.15 -21.85 -18.90
CA LEU A 193 15.46 -22.11 -19.51
C LEU A 193 16.21 -20.81 -19.86
N ALA A 194 15.53 -19.79 -20.38
CA ALA A 194 16.15 -18.52 -20.73
C ALA A 194 16.66 -17.74 -19.50
N SER A 195 15.89 -17.71 -18.40
CA SER A 195 16.33 -17.06 -17.16
C SER A 195 17.47 -17.82 -16.47
N PHE A 196 17.50 -19.16 -16.55
CA PHE A 196 18.59 -19.97 -16.00
C PHE A 196 19.89 -19.80 -16.81
N LEU A 197 19.79 -19.76 -18.15
CA LEU A 197 20.92 -19.52 -19.04
C LEU A 197 21.47 -18.09 -18.89
N ALA A 198 20.60 -17.08 -18.71
CA ALA A 198 21.04 -15.70 -18.47
C ALA A 198 21.80 -15.53 -17.13
N GLN A 199 21.44 -16.29 -16.09
CA GLN A 199 22.17 -16.30 -14.81
C GLN A 199 23.46 -17.12 -14.86
N GLY A 200 23.55 -18.12 -15.75
CA GLY A 200 24.76 -18.92 -15.96
C GLY A 200 25.89 -18.19 -16.67
N HIS A 201 25.59 -17.20 -17.52
CA HIS A 201 26.59 -16.43 -18.26
C HIS A 201 27.17 -15.22 -17.49
N ALA A 202 26.65 -14.87 -16.31
CA ALA A 202 27.13 -13.75 -15.50
C ALA A 202 28.24 -14.15 -14.48
N LYS A 203 28.73 -15.39 -14.55
CA LYS A 203 29.87 -15.87 -13.75
C LYS A 203 30.96 -16.47 -14.65
N HIS A 204 31.62 -15.64 -15.45
CA HIS A 204 32.97 -15.89 -15.94
C HIS A 204 33.71 -14.56 -16.14
#